data_AF-A0A6G0XDK1-F1
#
_entry.id   AF-A0A6G0XDK1-F1
#
_cell.length_a   1.000
_cell.length_b   1.000
_cell.length_c   1.000
_cell.angle_alpha   90.00
_cell.angle_beta   90.00
_cell.angle_gamma   90.00
#
_symmetry.space_group_name_H-M   'P 1'
#
loop_
_entity.id
_entity.type
_entity.pdbx_description
1 polymer ?
#
loop_
_entity_poly.entity_id
_entity_poly.type
_entity_poly.pdbx_seq_one_letter_code
_entity_poly.pdbx_strand_id
1 'polypeptide(L)'
;MTSDHIRDLIALFAPDSLSVNRNELDHATDEERQAARFARDQTKPGDIILVTTGGFVYSTGRYFCQQPWDHALLVVDDTKALHVGYPRVCYVSLERVLLPKRQPAIYRVPSISQSPQAQALLQRYAELLQDAPYDIPRALVLIRNLSVEHLFNIKPSSNLSPPRKAWVCTDAIISLLAACSPEFQKQVKQHSKRLHLSRIGTASLKDFLTLHHHSVIDRVPLPPIDYNVQPKPTFDSAYVLNQIAALPNPMDAWEQLNRILRRFAHRMAHQHPAVLEKQIKAMAYVVLLLILFKKHSLVLSVLHRAVQLVRLVLAQATGSPIATVADI
;
A
#
# COMPACT_ATOMS: atom_id res chain seq x y z
N MET A 1 9.80 -25.66 2.19
CA MET A 1 10.46 -25.46 0.89
C MET A 1 9.65 -24.60 -0.11
N THR A 2 8.40 -24.19 0.17
CA THR A 2 7.55 -23.42 -0.75
C THR A 2 7.51 -21.90 -0.50
N SER A 3 8.03 -21.40 0.64
CA SER A 3 8.06 -19.97 0.99
C SER A 3 9.15 -19.17 0.25
N ASP A 4 10.23 -19.83 -0.14
CA ASP A 4 11.46 -19.14 -0.54
C ASP A 4 11.31 -18.46 -1.90
N HIS A 5 10.64 -19.10 -2.86
CA HIS A 5 10.43 -18.52 -4.19
C HIS A 5 9.48 -17.31 -4.24
N ILE A 6 8.52 -17.19 -3.32
CA ILE A 6 7.69 -15.97 -3.25
C ILE A 6 8.47 -14.85 -2.56
N ARG A 7 9.29 -15.20 -1.58
CA ARG A 7 10.23 -14.27 -0.96
C ARG A 7 11.23 -13.74 -1.99
N ASP A 8 11.76 -14.57 -2.88
CA ASP A 8 12.64 -14.16 -3.98
C ASP A 8 11.92 -13.20 -4.95
N LEU A 9 10.64 -13.47 -5.24
CA LEU A 9 9.82 -12.60 -6.08
C LEU A 9 9.60 -11.23 -5.43
N ILE A 10 9.22 -11.22 -4.15
CA ILE A 10 9.04 -9.98 -3.40
C ILE A 10 10.37 -9.25 -3.24
N ALA A 11 11.48 -9.97 -3.06
CA ALA A 11 12.80 -9.37 -3.02
C ALA A 11 13.19 -8.70 -4.34
N LEU A 12 12.75 -9.26 -5.48
CA LEU A 12 12.96 -8.66 -6.79
C LEU A 12 12.14 -7.36 -6.99
N PHE A 13 10.86 -7.37 -6.60
CA PHE A 13 9.95 -6.25 -6.85
C PHE A 13 9.93 -5.20 -5.73
N ALA A 14 10.33 -5.60 -4.53
CA ALA A 14 10.18 -4.88 -3.27
C ALA A 14 11.34 -5.20 -2.31
N PRO A 15 12.61 -4.95 -2.72
CA PRO A 15 13.79 -5.29 -1.93
C PRO A 15 13.80 -4.62 -0.56
N ASP A 16 13.24 -3.41 -0.45
CA ASP A 16 13.20 -2.62 0.79
C ASP A 16 12.07 -3.02 1.77
N SER A 17 11.27 -4.03 1.41
CA SER A 17 10.19 -4.53 2.25
C SER A 17 10.70 -5.00 3.61
N LEU A 18 9.98 -4.67 4.69
CA LEU A 18 10.33 -5.08 6.06
C LEU A 18 10.40 -6.61 6.24
N SER A 19 9.73 -7.38 5.39
CA SER A 19 9.77 -8.85 5.38
C SER A 19 10.98 -9.43 4.63
N VAL A 20 11.60 -8.64 3.75
CA VAL A 20 12.75 -9.03 2.92
C VAL A 20 14.05 -8.51 3.54
N ASN A 21 14.15 -7.19 3.74
CA ASN A 21 15.36 -6.53 4.23
C ASN A 21 15.45 -6.63 5.75
N ARG A 22 16.07 -7.71 6.23
CA ARG A 22 16.23 -7.95 7.67
C ARG A 22 17.36 -7.15 8.31
N ASN A 23 18.42 -6.89 7.54
CA ASN A 23 19.69 -6.31 8.00
C ASN A 23 19.76 -4.80 7.78
N GLU A 24 18.60 -4.16 7.64
CA GLU A 24 18.52 -2.76 7.30
C GLU A 24 19.17 -1.84 8.34
N LEU A 25 19.11 -2.25 9.61
CA LEU A 25 19.82 -1.56 10.69
C LEU A 25 21.33 -1.64 10.51
N ASP A 26 21.88 -2.73 9.98
CA ASP A 26 23.33 -2.95 9.84
C ASP A 26 23.95 -2.04 8.78
N HIS A 27 23.11 -1.53 7.86
CA HIS A 27 23.51 -0.63 6.79
C HIS A 27 23.12 0.84 7.04
N ALA A 28 22.44 1.13 8.15
CA ALA A 28 22.06 2.49 8.52
C ALA A 28 23.27 3.25 9.07
N THR A 29 23.35 4.55 8.78
CA THR A 29 24.40 5.41 9.35
C THR A 29 24.20 5.58 10.86
N ASP A 30 25.26 6.01 11.56
CA ASP A 30 25.16 6.29 13.00
C ASP A 30 24.15 7.41 13.30
N GLU A 31 24.05 8.41 12.43
CA GLU A 31 23.06 9.50 12.50
C GLU A 31 21.63 8.94 12.36
N GLU A 32 21.38 8.08 11.36
CA GLU A 32 20.07 7.45 11.18
C GLU A 32 19.67 6.58 12.38
N ARG A 33 20.64 5.86 12.95
CA ARG A 33 20.44 5.04 14.16
C ARG A 33 20.16 5.91 15.37
N GLN A 34 20.89 7.01 15.55
CA GLN A 34 20.67 7.94 16.65
C GLN A 34 19.27 8.58 16.56
N ALA A 35 18.85 9.01 15.37
CA ALA A 35 17.50 9.50 15.13
C ALA A 35 16.45 8.43 15.48
N ALA A 36 16.65 7.19 15.02
CA ALA A 36 15.74 6.08 15.30
C ALA A 36 15.64 5.75 16.79
N ARG A 37 16.75 5.79 17.54
CA ARG A 37 16.75 5.61 19.00
C ARG A 37 16.01 6.74 19.70
N PHE A 38 16.24 7.98 19.29
CA PHE A 38 15.49 9.11 19.84
C PHE A 38 14.00 8.96 19.59
N ALA A 39 13.60 8.60 18.36
CA ALA A 39 12.20 8.34 18.03
C ALA A 39 11.61 7.19 18.85
N ARG A 40 12.37 6.12 19.08
CA ARG A 40 11.97 4.97 19.91
C ARG A 40 11.68 5.42 21.34
N ASP A 41 12.53 6.26 21.92
CA ASP A 41 12.36 6.75 23.29
C ASP A 41 11.09 7.63 23.46
N GLN A 42 10.53 8.13 22.36
CA GLN A 42 9.24 8.84 22.34
C GLN A 42 8.02 7.91 22.20
N THR A 43 8.21 6.66 21.82
CA THR A 43 7.11 5.70 21.60
C THR A 43 6.59 5.10 22.89
N LYS A 44 5.35 4.60 22.85
CA LYS A 44 4.71 3.82 23.91
C LYS A 44 3.97 2.62 23.30
N PRO A 45 3.78 1.53 24.07
CA PRO A 45 2.89 0.45 23.67
C PRO A 45 1.51 0.97 23.26
N GLY A 46 1.03 0.51 22.10
CA GLY A 46 -0.22 0.98 21.50
C GLY A 46 -0.07 2.16 20.54
N ASP A 47 1.12 2.75 20.39
CA ASP A 47 1.37 3.73 19.34
C ASP A 47 1.33 3.05 17.96
N ILE A 48 0.76 3.74 16.98
CA ILE A 48 0.65 3.34 15.58
C ILE A 48 1.78 4.00 14.81
N ILE A 49 2.55 3.23 14.05
CA ILE A 49 3.61 3.75 13.18
C ILE A 49 3.22 3.56 11.73
N LEU A 50 3.00 4.66 11.01
CA LEU A 50 2.84 4.63 9.56
C LEU A 50 4.20 4.84 8.91
N VAL A 51 4.52 4.03 7.91
CA VAL A 51 5.83 4.07 7.24
C VAL A 51 5.70 4.03 5.73
N THR A 52 6.75 4.50 5.09
CA THR A 52 7.02 4.29 3.68
C THR A 52 8.05 3.20 3.49
N THR A 53 7.83 2.41 2.45
CA THR A 53 8.81 1.49 1.92
C THR A 53 9.44 2.10 0.66
N GLY A 54 10.75 1.98 0.56
CA GLY A 54 11.50 2.37 -0.63
C GLY A 54 11.09 1.55 -1.86
N GLY A 55 11.48 2.04 -3.03
CA GLY A 55 11.30 1.32 -4.28
C GLY A 55 10.01 1.64 -5.04
N PHE A 56 10.06 1.27 -6.32
CA PHE A 56 9.09 1.64 -7.32
C PHE A 56 7.67 1.10 -7.08
N VAL A 57 7.55 -0.14 -6.62
CA VAL A 57 6.25 -0.78 -6.40
C VAL A 57 5.47 -0.07 -5.32
N TYR A 58 6.13 0.27 -4.20
CA TYR A 58 5.48 0.96 -3.09
C TYR A 58 5.17 2.41 -3.43
N SER A 59 6.09 3.15 -4.07
CA SER A 59 5.82 4.54 -4.50
C SER A 59 4.64 4.62 -5.49
N THR A 60 4.58 3.69 -6.44
CA THR A 60 3.48 3.59 -7.41
C THR A 60 2.16 3.18 -6.75
N GLY A 61 2.19 2.21 -5.83
CA GLY A 61 1.02 1.83 -5.04
C GLY A 61 0.46 3.00 -4.23
N ARG A 62 1.35 3.74 -3.54
CA ARG A 62 1.00 4.99 -2.83
C ARG A 62 0.36 6.01 -3.76
N TYR A 63 0.92 6.21 -4.95
CA TYR A 63 0.38 7.13 -5.95
C TYR A 63 -1.03 6.72 -6.39
N PHE A 64 -1.24 5.48 -6.84
CA PHE A 64 -2.54 5.04 -7.35
C PHE A 64 -3.62 4.99 -6.27
N CYS A 65 -3.27 4.57 -5.06
CA CYS A 65 -4.22 4.55 -3.94
C CYS A 65 -4.34 5.91 -3.22
N GLN A 66 -3.60 6.92 -3.69
CA GLN A 66 -3.46 8.23 -3.08
C GLN A 66 -3.18 8.15 -1.57
N GLN A 67 -2.33 7.22 -1.15
CA GLN A 67 -1.95 7.02 0.26
C GLN A 67 -0.58 7.63 0.52
N PRO A 68 -0.40 8.44 1.60
CA PRO A 68 0.91 8.98 1.96
C PRO A 68 1.88 7.88 2.42
N TRP A 69 1.39 6.89 3.17
CA TRP A 69 2.16 5.72 3.61
C TRP A 69 1.74 4.47 2.84
N ASP A 70 2.52 3.39 2.91
CA ASP A 70 2.15 2.08 2.36
C ASP A 70 1.99 0.99 3.42
N HIS A 71 2.41 1.27 4.66
CA HIS A 71 2.30 0.29 5.73
C HIS A 71 2.04 0.93 7.10
N ALA A 72 1.43 0.14 7.99
CA ALA A 72 1.19 0.50 9.38
C ALA A 72 1.69 -0.63 10.29
N LEU A 73 2.26 -0.24 11.43
CA LEU A 73 2.73 -1.12 12.48
C LEU A 73 2.18 -0.65 13.82
N LEU A 74 2.21 -1.53 14.81
CA LEU A 74 1.76 -1.25 16.18
C LEU A 74 2.91 -1.48 17.15
N VAL A 75 3.24 -0.49 17.98
CA VAL A 75 4.24 -0.63 19.04
C VAL A 75 3.69 -1.58 20.10
N VAL A 76 4.45 -2.61 20.43
CA VAL A 76 4.06 -3.64 21.41
C VAL A 76 4.78 -3.41 22.73
N ASP A 77 6.08 -3.14 22.65
CA ASP A 77 6.94 -2.77 23.77
C ASP A 77 8.02 -1.77 23.31
N ASP A 78 8.99 -1.51 24.17
CA ASP A 78 10.13 -0.60 23.95
C ASP A 78 11.11 -1.09 22.88
N THR A 79 11.07 -2.37 22.50
CA THR A 79 12.01 -2.97 21.56
C THR A 79 11.39 -3.41 20.24
N LYS A 80 10.07 -3.70 20.21
CA LYS A 80 9.44 -4.35 19.06
C LYS A 80 8.10 -3.72 18.64
N ALA A 81 7.87 -3.78 17.34
CA ALA A 81 6.59 -3.49 16.73
C ALA A 81 5.97 -4.74 16.10
N LEU A 82 4.65 -4.86 16.17
CA LEU A 82 3.86 -5.84 15.46
C LEU A 82 3.76 -5.42 13.98
N HIS A 83 4.31 -6.25 13.11
CA HIS A 83 4.28 -6.10 11.67
C HIS A 83 3.30 -7.12 11.09
N VAL A 84 2.20 -6.64 10.53
CA VAL A 84 1.18 -7.46 9.88
C VAL A 84 1.40 -7.33 8.38
N GLY A 85 2.37 -8.08 7.87
CA GLY A 85 2.76 -8.06 6.47
C GLY A 85 2.89 -9.47 5.89
N TYR A 86 3.08 -9.55 4.58
CA TYR A 86 3.36 -10.84 3.95
C TYR A 86 4.68 -11.44 4.45
N PRO A 87 4.75 -12.77 4.72
CA PRO A 87 3.67 -13.75 4.59
C PRO A 87 2.75 -13.86 5.82
N ARG A 88 3.23 -13.47 6.99
CA ARG A 88 2.57 -13.68 8.28
C ARG A 88 2.89 -12.52 9.21
N VAL A 89 2.03 -12.34 10.21
CA VAL A 89 2.25 -11.42 11.32
C VAL A 89 3.50 -11.82 12.09
N CYS A 90 4.41 -10.86 12.29
CA CYS A 90 5.65 -11.07 13.01
C CYS A 90 6.04 -9.83 13.82
N TYR A 91 7.01 -9.99 14.72
CA TYR A 91 7.67 -8.86 15.36
C TYR A 91 8.86 -8.39 14.54
N VAL A 92 9.06 -7.08 14.56
CA VAL A 92 10.21 -6.42 13.96
C VAL A 92 10.82 -5.46 14.98
N SER A 93 12.13 -5.24 14.89
CA SER A 93 12.82 -4.24 15.72
C SER A 93 12.17 -2.88 15.55
N LEU A 94 11.83 -2.23 16.66
CA LEU A 94 11.22 -0.91 16.68
C LEU A 94 12.17 0.14 16.11
N GLU A 95 13.45 0.10 16.49
CA GLU A 95 14.50 0.98 15.96
C GLU A 95 14.58 0.87 14.42
N ARG A 96 14.49 -0.34 13.87
CA ARG A 96 14.51 -0.56 12.41
C ARG A 96 13.35 0.15 11.70
N VAL A 97 12.16 0.10 12.28
CA VAL A 97 10.95 0.71 11.70
C VAL A 97 11.02 2.23 11.74
N LEU A 98 11.73 2.77 12.74
CA LEU A 98 11.86 4.20 13.00
C LEU A 98 13.05 4.85 12.27
N LEU A 99 13.75 4.12 11.40
CA LEU A 99 14.80 4.71 10.57
C LEU A 99 14.26 5.88 9.71
N PRO A 100 14.95 7.04 9.65
CA PRO A 100 14.54 8.21 8.86
C PRO A 100 14.12 7.90 7.42
N LYS A 101 14.85 7.03 6.73
CA LYS A 101 14.54 6.63 5.35
C LYS A 101 13.15 6.00 5.16
N ARG A 102 12.54 5.46 6.23
CA ARG A 102 11.16 4.93 6.22
C ARG A 102 10.10 6.02 6.43
N GLN A 103 10.51 7.26 6.70
CA GLN A 103 9.64 8.42 6.94
C GLN A 103 8.52 8.10 7.95
N PRO A 104 8.88 7.62 9.16
CA PRO A 104 7.91 7.14 10.13
C PRO A 104 7.01 8.26 10.64
N ALA A 105 5.77 7.87 10.92
CA ALA A 105 4.71 8.74 11.38
C ALA A 105 4.00 8.08 12.55
N ILE A 106 4.24 8.59 13.76
CA ILE A 106 3.77 7.97 14.99
C ILE A 106 2.47 8.65 15.46
N TYR A 107 1.45 7.84 15.72
CA TYR A 107 0.17 8.28 16.27
C TYR A 107 -0.13 7.52 17.56
N ARG A 108 -0.62 8.22 18.57
CA ARG A 108 -0.90 7.70 19.90
C ARG A 108 -2.39 7.63 20.15
N VAL A 109 -2.85 6.53 20.74
CA VAL A 109 -4.22 6.41 21.26
C VAL A 109 -4.21 6.82 22.74
N PRO A 110 -4.78 7.98 23.13
CA PRO A 110 -4.63 8.50 24.50
C PRO A 110 -5.12 7.52 25.55
N SER A 111 -6.30 6.94 25.34
CA SER A 111 -6.94 5.98 26.26
C SER A 111 -6.13 4.70 26.50
N ILE A 112 -5.23 4.32 25.59
CA ILE A 112 -4.32 3.18 25.76
C ILE A 112 -3.00 3.64 26.38
N SER A 113 -2.44 4.74 25.89
CA SER A 113 -1.15 5.27 26.39
C SER A 113 -1.17 5.68 27.86
N GLN A 114 -2.35 5.98 28.41
CA GLN A 114 -2.57 6.36 29.80
C GLN A 114 -3.00 5.17 30.68
N SER A 115 -3.21 3.98 30.11
CA SER A 115 -3.70 2.80 30.82
C SER A 115 -2.71 1.64 30.73
N PRO A 116 -1.94 1.35 31.80
CA PRO A 116 -1.04 0.19 31.84
C PRO A 116 -1.78 -1.14 31.59
N GLN A 117 -3.03 -1.24 32.05
CA GLN A 117 -3.87 -2.42 31.82
C GLN A 117 -4.20 -2.60 30.32
N ALA A 118 -4.54 -1.52 29.62
CA ALA A 118 -4.81 -1.58 28.19
C ALA A 118 -3.54 -1.96 27.39
N GLN A 119 -2.36 -1.46 27.82
CA GLN A 119 -1.07 -1.82 27.21
C GLN A 119 -0.73 -3.30 27.42
N ALA A 120 -0.88 -3.82 28.64
CA ALA A 120 -0.68 -5.24 28.93
C ALA A 120 -1.65 -6.14 28.13
N LEU A 121 -2.91 -5.73 28.01
CA LEU A 121 -3.89 -6.45 27.20
C LEU A 121 -3.53 -6.44 25.71
N LEU A 122 -3.07 -5.29 25.21
CA LEU A 122 -2.59 -5.13 23.84
C LEU A 122 -1.42 -6.05 23.53
N GLN A 123 -0.44 -6.12 24.44
CA GLN A 123 0.68 -7.04 24.30
C GLN A 123 0.20 -8.50 24.20
N ARG A 124 -0.69 -8.93 25.10
CA ARG A 124 -1.26 -10.28 25.08
C ARG A 124 -2.00 -10.58 23.77
N TYR A 125 -2.78 -9.64 23.26
CA TYR A 125 -3.49 -9.85 21.99
C TYR A 125 -2.56 -9.80 20.78
N ALA A 126 -1.50 -8.99 20.81
CA ALA A 126 -0.47 -9.00 19.78
C ALA A 126 0.25 -10.35 19.71
N GLU A 127 0.54 -10.97 20.86
CA GLU A 127 1.12 -12.33 20.94
C GLU A 127 0.19 -13.39 20.33
N LEU A 128 -1.11 -13.31 20.61
CA LEU A 128 -2.09 -14.22 19.99
C LEU A 128 -2.23 -14.03 18.47
N LEU A 129 -1.89 -12.85 17.94
CA LEU A 129 -1.92 -12.57 16.51
C LEU A 129 -0.64 -13.03 15.79
N GLN A 130 0.44 -13.34 16.53
CA GLN A 130 1.69 -13.79 15.95
C GLN A 130 1.46 -15.01 15.04
N ASP A 131 2.17 -15.06 13.92
CA ASP A 131 2.04 -16.09 12.89
C ASP A 131 0.66 -16.18 12.21
N ALA A 132 -0.28 -15.27 12.47
CA ALA A 132 -1.49 -15.19 11.66
C ALA A 132 -1.11 -14.87 10.19
N PRO A 133 -1.75 -15.52 9.20
CA PRO A 133 -1.46 -15.27 7.80
C PRO A 133 -1.88 -13.86 7.36
N TYR A 134 -1.15 -13.28 6.41
CA TYR A 134 -1.53 -12.02 5.78
C TYR A 134 -2.64 -12.23 4.75
N ASP A 135 -3.68 -11.39 4.79
CA ASP A 135 -4.84 -11.48 3.89
C ASP A 135 -4.58 -10.74 2.56
N ILE A 136 -3.88 -11.42 1.65
CA ILE A 136 -3.58 -10.87 0.32
C ILE A 136 -4.86 -10.55 -0.48
N PRO A 137 -5.86 -11.45 -0.61
CA PRO A 137 -7.06 -11.15 -1.37
C PRO A 137 -7.74 -9.85 -0.90
N ARG A 138 -7.85 -9.66 0.42
CA ARG A 138 -8.42 -8.44 1.01
C ARG A 138 -7.57 -7.20 0.74
N ALA A 139 -6.25 -7.31 0.86
CA ALA A 139 -5.33 -6.21 0.53
C ALA A 139 -5.45 -5.79 -0.95
N LEU A 140 -5.59 -6.75 -1.87
CA LEU A 140 -5.80 -6.48 -3.30
C LEU A 140 -7.14 -5.79 -3.58
N VAL A 141 -8.21 -6.22 -2.91
CA VAL A 141 -9.51 -5.54 -3.03
C VAL A 141 -9.43 -4.11 -2.50
N LEU A 142 -8.75 -3.90 -1.37
CA LEU A 142 -8.51 -2.55 -0.83
C LEU A 142 -7.76 -1.68 -1.84
N ILE A 143 -6.62 -2.15 -2.37
CA ILE A 143 -5.81 -1.43 -3.37
C ILE A 143 -6.65 -1.08 -4.60
N ARG A 144 -7.42 -2.04 -5.13
CA ARG A 144 -8.30 -1.82 -6.28
C ARG A 144 -9.32 -0.73 -5.99
N ASN A 145 -10.02 -0.82 -4.86
CA ASN A 145 -11.07 0.11 -4.50
C ASN A 145 -10.52 1.54 -4.29
N LEU A 146 -9.40 1.68 -3.60
CA LEU A 146 -8.73 2.97 -3.41
C LEU A 146 -8.24 3.56 -4.74
N SER A 147 -7.73 2.71 -5.63
CA SER A 147 -7.28 3.15 -6.97
C SER A 147 -8.46 3.60 -7.84
N VAL A 148 -9.57 2.87 -7.81
CA VAL A 148 -10.79 3.24 -8.56
C VAL A 148 -11.40 4.54 -8.01
N GLU A 149 -11.44 4.71 -6.69
CA GLU A 149 -11.88 5.95 -6.04
C GLU A 149 -11.00 7.12 -6.46
N HIS A 150 -9.68 6.96 -6.44
CA HIS A 150 -8.76 8.03 -6.81
C HIS A 150 -8.83 8.41 -8.30
N LEU A 151 -8.79 7.42 -9.18
CA LEU A 151 -8.61 7.65 -10.62
C LEU A 151 -9.90 8.01 -11.34
N PHE A 152 -11.04 7.51 -10.85
CA PHE A 152 -12.33 7.69 -11.51
C PHE A 152 -13.37 8.40 -10.63
N ASN A 153 -13.01 8.79 -9.40
CA ASN A 153 -13.93 9.37 -8.42
C ASN A 153 -15.16 8.48 -8.14
N ILE A 154 -15.01 7.17 -8.35
CA ILE A 154 -16.08 6.19 -8.10
C ILE A 154 -15.96 5.73 -6.65
N LYS A 155 -16.95 6.08 -5.83
CA LYS A 155 -16.98 5.67 -4.43
C LYS A 155 -17.06 4.14 -4.33
N PRO A 156 -16.17 3.48 -3.58
CA PRO A 156 -16.22 2.04 -3.41
C PRO A 156 -17.49 1.63 -2.65
N SER A 157 -18.14 0.56 -3.12
CA SER A 157 -19.38 0.00 -2.57
C SER A 157 -19.24 -1.45 -2.11
N SER A 158 -18.01 -1.96 -2.00
CA SER A 158 -17.81 -3.31 -1.50
C SER A 158 -18.05 -3.36 0.00
N ASN A 159 -18.92 -4.26 0.46
CA ASN A 159 -18.97 -4.66 1.86
C ASN A 159 -18.16 -5.95 2.02
N LEU A 160 -16.85 -5.80 2.21
CA LEU A 160 -16.02 -6.95 2.55
C LEU A 160 -16.44 -7.47 3.93
N SER A 161 -16.61 -8.79 4.04
CA SER A 161 -16.86 -9.41 5.34
C SER A 161 -15.67 -9.19 6.29
N PRO A 162 -15.88 -9.14 7.61
CA PRO A 162 -14.79 -9.01 8.57
C PRO A 162 -13.71 -10.09 8.41
N PRO A 163 -12.44 -9.77 8.72
CA PRO A 163 -11.36 -10.76 8.68
C PRO A 163 -11.64 -11.91 9.65
N ARG A 164 -11.31 -13.15 9.25
CA ARG A 164 -11.55 -14.35 10.08
C ARG A 164 -10.26 -14.94 10.62
N LYS A 165 -9.39 -15.38 9.72
CA LYS A 165 -8.14 -16.10 10.05
C LYS A 165 -6.89 -15.42 9.47
N ALA A 166 -7.07 -14.41 8.63
CA ALA A 166 -6.00 -13.69 7.98
C ALA A 166 -6.26 -12.20 8.12
N TRP A 167 -5.19 -11.40 8.13
CA TRP A 167 -5.27 -9.99 8.46
C TRP A 167 -4.50 -9.10 7.49
N VAL A 168 -5.03 -7.89 7.29
CA VAL A 168 -4.30 -6.76 6.70
C VAL A 168 -3.85 -5.85 7.86
N CYS A 169 -2.73 -5.14 7.69
CA CYS A 169 -2.14 -4.35 8.76
C CYS A 169 -3.09 -3.36 9.43
N THR A 170 -3.79 -2.59 8.63
CA THR A 170 -4.74 -1.57 9.11
C THR A 170 -5.90 -2.18 9.91
N ASP A 171 -6.49 -3.28 9.44
CA ASP A 171 -7.59 -3.98 10.11
C ASP A 171 -7.17 -4.59 11.43
N ALA A 172 -6.02 -5.27 11.46
CA ALA A 172 -5.48 -5.86 12.67
C ALA A 172 -5.23 -4.79 13.74
N ILE A 173 -4.60 -3.69 13.35
CA ILE A 173 -4.25 -2.60 14.27
C ILE A 173 -5.52 -1.96 14.86
N ILE A 174 -6.48 -1.57 14.02
CA ILE A 174 -7.73 -0.96 14.53
C ILE A 174 -8.49 -1.95 15.42
N SER A 175 -8.54 -3.23 15.03
CA SER A 175 -9.26 -4.26 15.79
C SER A 175 -8.61 -4.52 17.15
N LEU A 176 -7.28 -4.59 17.22
CA LEU A 176 -6.52 -4.73 18.48
C LEU A 176 -6.76 -3.52 19.39
N LEU A 177 -6.56 -2.31 18.88
CA LEU A 177 -6.76 -1.08 19.66
C LEU A 177 -8.20 -0.97 20.19
N ALA A 178 -9.19 -1.32 19.36
CA ALA A 178 -10.60 -1.32 19.76
C ALA A 178 -10.95 -2.41 20.77
N ALA A 179 -10.27 -3.55 20.75
CA ALA A 179 -10.43 -4.59 21.76
C ALA A 179 -9.81 -4.20 23.11
N CYS A 180 -8.73 -3.40 23.09
CA CYS A 180 -8.01 -2.99 24.30
C CYS A 180 -8.56 -1.71 24.93
N SER A 181 -9.32 -0.89 24.19
CA SER A 181 -9.90 0.36 24.69
C SER A 181 -11.36 0.53 24.25
N PRO A 182 -12.34 0.39 25.16
CA PRO A 182 -13.75 0.67 24.89
C PRO A 182 -13.98 2.11 24.39
N GLU A 183 -13.20 3.06 24.90
CA GLU A 183 -13.29 4.46 24.47
C GLU A 183 -12.84 4.62 23.02
N PHE A 184 -11.69 4.03 22.65
CA PHE A 184 -11.25 4.04 21.25
C PHE A 184 -12.26 3.36 20.33
N GLN A 185 -12.83 2.22 20.76
CA GLN A 185 -13.88 1.54 19.99
C GLN A 185 -15.10 2.44 19.78
N LYS A 186 -15.56 3.14 20.81
CA LYS A 186 -16.68 4.07 20.73
C LYS A 186 -16.39 5.21 19.74
N GLN A 187 -15.19 5.78 19.81
CA GLN A 187 -14.75 6.85 18.91
C GLN A 187 -14.67 6.38 17.44
N VAL A 188 -14.11 5.19 17.18
CA VAL A 188 -14.12 4.59 15.83
C VAL A 188 -15.55 4.39 15.31
N LYS A 189 -16.47 3.91 16.14
CA LYS A 189 -17.89 3.75 15.79
C LYS A 189 -18.56 5.09 15.47
N GLN A 190 -18.29 6.13 16.26
CA GLN A 190 -18.82 7.47 16.06
C GLN A 190 -18.40 8.06 14.70
N HIS A 191 -17.18 7.77 14.25
CA HIS A 191 -16.66 8.25 12.96
C HIS A 191 -16.81 7.26 11.80
N SER A 192 -17.44 6.11 12.02
CA SER A 192 -17.61 5.01 11.05
C SER A 192 -17.94 5.46 9.62
N LYS A 193 -18.93 6.35 9.44
CA LYS A 193 -19.37 6.85 8.13
C LYS A 193 -18.26 7.51 7.29
N ARG A 194 -17.20 8.00 7.94
CA ARG A 194 -16.06 8.66 7.28
C ARG A 194 -14.89 7.71 7.01
N LEU A 195 -14.85 6.55 7.67
CA LEU A 195 -13.75 5.60 7.56
C LEU A 195 -13.94 4.66 6.37
N HIS A 196 -12.85 4.32 5.68
CA HIS A 196 -12.90 3.26 4.68
C HIS A 196 -13.24 1.91 5.32
N LEU A 197 -12.88 1.70 6.59
CA LEU A 197 -13.28 0.53 7.35
C LEU A 197 -14.78 0.23 7.25
N SER A 198 -15.65 1.24 7.41
CA SER A 198 -17.10 1.01 7.33
C SER A 198 -17.67 1.10 5.92
N ARG A 199 -17.02 1.83 5.00
CA ARG A 199 -17.47 1.99 3.60
C ARG A 199 -17.09 0.82 2.70
N ILE A 200 -15.87 0.30 2.89
CA ILE A 200 -15.23 -0.75 2.09
C ILE A 200 -15.27 -2.10 2.82
N GLY A 201 -15.46 -2.06 4.15
CA GLY A 201 -15.29 -3.21 5.01
C GLY A 201 -13.82 -3.46 5.36
N THR A 202 -12.87 -2.61 4.98
CA THR A 202 -11.42 -2.74 5.27
C THR A 202 -10.81 -1.36 5.48
N ALA A 203 -10.03 -1.20 6.54
CA ALA A 203 -9.38 0.05 6.89
C ALA A 203 -8.27 0.41 5.92
N SER A 204 -8.14 1.70 5.61
CA SER A 204 -7.01 2.25 4.85
C SER A 204 -6.03 2.99 5.76
N LEU A 205 -4.88 3.40 5.24
CA LEU A 205 -3.94 4.25 6.01
C LEU A 205 -4.51 5.67 6.21
N LYS A 206 -5.36 6.15 5.30
CA LYS A 206 -6.15 7.38 5.48
C LYS A 206 -7.16 7.31 6.63
N ASP A 207 -7.53 6.12 7.10
CA ASP A 207 -8.43 6.01 8.25
C ASP A 207 -7.74 6.55 9.51
N PHE A 208 -6.44 6.28 9.69
CA PHE A 208 -5.67 6.87 10.79
C PHE A 208 -5.58 8.40 10.68
N LEU A 209 -5.39 8.94 9.48
CA LEU A 209 -5.44 10.39 9.26
C LEU A 209 -6.82 10.99 9.60
N THR A 210 -7.89 10.27 9.25
CA THR A 210 -9.26 10.70 9.54
C THR A 210 -9.52 10.67 11.05
N LEU A 211 -9.06 9.63 11.74
CA LEU A 211 -9.12 9.53 13.20
C LEU A 211 -8.31 10.64 13.89
N HIS A 212 -7.12 10.94 13.37
CA HIS A 212 -6.30 12.05 13.86
C HIS A 212 -6.99 13.41 13.69
N HIS A 213 -7.57 13.67 12.52
CA HIS A 213 -8.31 14.90 12.25
C HIS A 213 -9.53 15.09 13.17
N HIS A 214 -10.04 14.00 13.74
CA HIS A 214 -11.13 13.99 14.71
C HIS A 214 -10.68 13.80 16.17
N SER A 215 -9.39 14.02 16.45
CA SER A 215 -8.82 13.96 17.80
C SER A 215 -9.03 12.61 18.51
N VAL A 216 -9.15 11.53 17.75
CA VAL A 216 -9.22 10.16 18.29
C VAL A 216 -7.81 9.64 18.58
N ILE A 217 -6.83 10.06 17.78
CA ILE A 217 -5.42 9.73 17.95
C ILE A 217 -4.56 11.00 17.80
N ASP A 218 -3.52 11.09 18.60
CA ASP A 218 -2.63 12.25 18.65
C ASP A 218 -1.34 12.00 17.89
N ARG A 219 -0.82 13.02 17.21
CA ARG A 219 0.49 12.90 16.57
C ARG A 219 1.58 12.96 17.64
N VAL A 220 2.48 11.98 17.65
CA VAL A 220 3.70 12.08 18.47
C VAL A 220 4.74 12.87 17.66
N PRO A 221 5.27 13.99 18.20
CA PRO A 221 6.25 14.79 17.50
C PRO A 221 7.59 14.03 17.39
N LEU A 222 8.15 14.02 16.18
CA LEU A 222 9.50 13.55 15.91
C LEU A 222 10.38 14.77 15.58
N PRO A 223 11.68 14.73 15.88
CA PRO A 223 12.56 15.87 15.64
C PRO A 223 12.61 16.17 14.13
N PRO A 224 12.35 17.43 13.73
CA PRO A 224 12.16 17.77 12.31
C PRO A 224 13.46 17.75 11.48
N ILE A 225 14.62 17.68 12.13
CA ILE A 225 15.93 17.68 11.47
C ILE A 225 16.13 16.37 10.69
N ASP A 226 15.65 15.24 11.22
CA ASP A 226 15.86 13.91 10.64
C ASP A 226 14.58 13.28 10.05
N TYR A 227 13.42 13.80 10.45
CA TYR A 227 12.10 13.25 10.09
C TYR A 227 11.24 14.25 9.30
N ASN A 228 11.86 15.01 8.42
CA ASN A 228 11.10 15.85 7.51
C ASN A 228 10.81 15.06 6.24
N VAL A 229 9.54 14.71 6.01
CA VAL A 229 8.84 14.63 4.72
C VAL A 229 7.50 13.97 5.03
N GLN A 230 6.38 14.68 4.85
CA GLN A 230 5.15 13.98 4.53
C GLN A 230 5.37 13.33 3.18
N PRO A 231 5.40 12.00 3.09
CA PRO A 231 5.63 11.33 1.82
C PRO A 231 4.60 11.80 0.80
N LYS A 232 5.08 12.54 -0.21
CA LYS A 232 4.26 12.90 -1.36
C LYS A 232 4.23 11.69 -2.28
N PRO A 233 3.05 11.14 -2.59
CA PRO A 233 2.96 10.05 -3.54
C PRO A 233 3.44 10.54 -4.91
N THR A 234 4.64 10.15 -5.32
CA THR A 234 5.20 10.48 -6.63
C THR A 234 5.30 9.22 -7.48
N PHE A 235 4.91 9.34 -8.74
CA PHE A 235 5.14 8.30 -9.73
C PHE A 235 6.49 8.60 -10.41
N ASP A 236 7.48 7.73 -10.20
CA ASP A 236 8.78 7.87 -10.85
C ASP A 236 8.70 7.40 -12.31
N SER A 237 8.29 8.32 -13.18
CA SER A 237 8.17 8.03 -14.62
C SER A 237 9.51 7.74 -15.27
N ALA A 238 10.61 8.31 -14.77
CA ALA A 238 11.95 8.10 -15.32
C ALA A 238 12.42 6.67 -15.04
N TYR A 239 12.27 6.18 -13.80
CA TYR A 239 12.55 4.79 -13.45
C TYR A 239 11.74 3.82 -14.32
N VAL A 240 10.44 4.08 -14.51
CA VAL A 240 9.58 3.23 -15.35
C VAL A 240 10.07 3.17 -16.80
N LEU A 241 10.38 4.33 -17.38
CA LEU A 241 10.83 4.40 -18.76
C LEU A 241 12.18 3.71 -18.93
N ASN A 242 13.11 3.88 -17.99
CA ASN A 242 14.41 3.22 -18.02
C ASN A 242 14.27 1.69 -17.89
N GLN A 243 13.42 1.21 -16.99
CA GLN A 243 13.17 -0.23 -16.84
C GLN A 243 12.46 -0.81 -18.08
N ILE A 244 11.47 -0.11 -18.65
CA ILE A 244 10.80 -0.54 -19.88
C ILE A 244 11.77 -0.56 -21.06
N ALA A 245 12.62 0.47 -21.20
CA ALA A 245 13.61 0.56 -22.28
C ALA A 245 14.74 -0.48 -22.13
N ALA A 246 15.06 -0.90 -20.91
CA ALA A 246 16.03 -1.94 -20.63
C ALA A 246 15.51 -3.37 -20.91
N LEU A 247 14.20 -3.54 -21.16
CA LEU A 247 13.66 -4.84 -21.54
C LEU A 247 13.99 -5.13 -23.00
N PRO A 248 14.73 -6.21 -23.30
CA PRO A 248 15.13 -6.53 -24.67
C PRO A 248 13.93 -6.82 -25.58
N ASN A 249 12.80 -7.24 -25.01
CA ASN A 249 11.54 -7.44 -25.72
C ASN A 249 10.35 -7.28 -24.73
N PRO A 250 9.40 -6.36 -25.00
CA PRO A 250 8.23 -6.18 -24.14
C PRO A 250 7.33 -7.43 -24.06
N MET A 251 7.34 -8.29 -25.09
CA MET A 251 6.60 -9.55 -25.08
C MET A 251 7.23 -10.57 -24.11
N ASP A 252 8.56 -10.63 -24.02
CA ASP A 252 9.24 -11.55 -23.09
C ASP A 252 9.02 -11.13 -21.64
N ALA A 253 9.05 -9.83 -21.37
CA ALA A 253 8.68 -9.27 -20.07
C ALA A 253 7.23 -9.58 -19.71
N TRP A 254 6.32 -9.49 -20.68
CA TRP A 254 4.91 -9.82 -20.51
C TRP A 254 4.68 -11.31 -20.24
N GLU A 255 5.40 -12.20 -20.92
CA GLU A 255 5.35 -13.64 -20.67
C GLU A 255 5.96 -14.01 -19.32
N GLN A 256 7.06 -13.35 -18.93
CA GLN A 256 7.69 -13.55 -17.64
C GLN A 256 6.76 -13.07 -16.51
N LEU A 257 6.16 -11.89 -16.66
CA LEU A 257 5.12 -11.39 -15.76
C LEU A 257 3.93 -12.37 -15.70
N ASN A 258 3.40 -12.82 -16.83
CA ASN A 258 2.29 -13.78 -16.83
C ASN A 258 2.64 -15.11 -16.16
N ARG A 259 3.84 -15.65 -16.39
CA ARG A 259 4.32 -16.86 -15.70
C ARG A 259 4.41 -16.63 -14.20
N ILE A 260 4.92 -15.48 -13.78
CA ILE A 260 5.00 -15.06 -12.38
C ILE A 260 3.58 -14.97 -11.77
N LEU A 261 2.66 -14.24 -12.41
CA LEU A 261 1.30 -14.04 -11.91
C LEU A 261 0.53 -15.35 -11.81
N ARG A 262 0.65 -16.25 -12.80
CA ARG A 262 0.03 -17.59 -12.76
C ARG A 262 0.58 -18.42 -11.60
N ARG A 263 1.90 -18.46 -11.42
CA ARG A 263 2.54 -19.19 -10.31
C ARG A 263 2.15 -18.62 -8.95
N PHE A 264 2.11 -17.29 -8.83
CA PHE A 264 1.66 -16.62 -7.61
C PHE A 264 0.21 -16.96 -7.29
N ALA A 265 -0.70 -16.83 -8.26
CA ALA A 265 -2.11 -17.15 -8.09
C ALA A 265 -2.33 -18.62 -7.70
N HIS A 266 -1.59 -19.54 -8.32
CA HIS A 266 -1.68 -20.99 -8.05
C HIS A 266 -1.15 -21.38 -6.65
N ARG A 267 -0.24 -20.59 -6.06
CA ARG A 267 0.32 -20.84 -4.72
C ARG A 267 -0.44 -20.13 -3.61
N MET A 268 -0.98 -18.96 -3.90
CA MET A 268 -1.90 -18.24 -3.01
C MET A 268 -3.32 -18.86 -2.98
N ALA A 269 -3.52 -19.92 -3.76
CA ALA A 269 -4.75 -20.66 -4.01
C ALA A 269 -5.36 -21.44 -2.84
N HIS A 270 -4.92 -21.24 -1.59
CA HIS A 270 -5.63 -21.83 -0.46
C HIS A 270 -7.03 -21.22 -0.23
N GLN A 271 -7.35 -20.12 -0.91
CA GLN A 271 -8.62 -19.39 -0.78
C GLN A 271 -9.20 -18.92 -2.14
N HIS A 272 -9.25 -19.76 -3.17
CA HIS A 272 -9.84 -19.51 -4.52
C HIS A 272 -8.86 -19.08 -5.65
N PRO A 273 -8.09 -20.03 -6.26
CA PRO A 273 -7.06 -19.76 -7.29
C PRO A 273 -7.54 -18.96 -8.50
N ALA A 274 -8.67 -19.37 -9.10
CA ALA A 274 -9.15 -18.79 -10.35
C ALA A 274 -9.62 -17.33 -10.16
N VAL A 275 -10.20 -17.02 -8.99
CA VAL A 275 -10.65 -15.66 -8.65
C VAL A 275 -9.45 -14.75 -8.45
N LEU A 276 -8.44 -15.21 -7.72
CA LEU A 276 -7.22 -14.45 -7.46
C LEU A 276 -6.42 -14.21 -8.75
N GLU A 277 -6.27 -15.22 -9.62
CA GLU A 277 -5.62 -15.07 -10.92
C GLU A 277 -6.33 -14.01 -11.78
N LYS A 278 -7.65 -14.06 -11.86
CA LYS A 278 -8.46 -13.10 -12.61
C LYS A 278 -8.30 -11.68 -12.05
N GLN A 279 -8.30 -11.51 -10.72
CA GLN A 279 -8.12 -10.22 -10.07
C GLN A 279 -6.72 -9.63 -10.32
N ILE A 280 -5.68 -10.44 -10.20
CA ILE A 280 -4.29 -10.00 -10.41
C ILE A 280 -4.06 -9.62 -11.87
N LYS A 281 -4.56 -10.43 -12.83
CA LYS A 281 -4.50 -10.08 -14.25
C LYS A 281 -5.25 -8.78 -14.53
N ALA A 282 -6.47 -8.64 -14.03
CA ALA A 282 -7.25 -7.42 -14.19
C ALA A 282 -6.51 -6.19 -13.63
N MET A 283 -5.88 -6.30 -12.45
CA MET A 283 -5.09 -5.23 -11.88
C MET A 283 -3.85 -4.91 -12.72
N ALA A 284 -3.14 -5.92 -13.23
CA ALA A 284 -2.00 -5.71 -14.14
C ALA A 284 -2.43 -5.02 -15.44
N TYR A 285 -3.55 -5.44 -16.04
CA TYR A 285 -4.11 -4.78 -17.22
C TYR A 285 -4.54 -3.34 -16.92
N VAL A 286 -5.21 -3.10 -15.79
CA VAL A 286 -5.61 -1.75 -15.37
C VAL A 286 -4.38 -0.88 -15.16
N VAL A 287 -3.34 -1.35 -14.46
CA VAL A 287 -2.09 -0.59 -14.28
C VAL A 287 -1.40 -0.32 -15.62
N LEU A 288 -1.28 -1.31 -16.50
CA LEU A 288 -0.69 -1.13 -17.83
C LEU A 288 -1.48 -0.11 -18.66
N LEU A 289 -2.81 -0.25 -18.65
CA LEU A 289 -3.74 0.63 -19.34
C LEU A 289 -3.70 2.05 -18.76
N LEU A 290 -3.56 2.21 -17.44
CA LEU A 290 -3.40 3.49 -16.77
C LEU A 290 -2.03 4.13 -17.04
N ILE A 291 -0.96 3.33 -17.17
CA ILE A 291 0.36 3.80 -17.61
C ILE A 291 0.27 4.31 -19.05
N LEU A 292 -0.45 3.59 -19.92
CA LEU A 292 -0.72 4.00 -21.29
C LEU A 292 -1.58 5.29 -21.33
N PHE A 293 -2.66 5.35 -20.56
CA PHE A 293 -3.58 6.50 -20.52
C PHE A 293 -2.99 7.74 -19.82
N LYS A 294 -2.12 7.59 -18.81
CA LYS A 294 -1.44 8.73 -18.16
C LYS A 294 -0.51 9.45 -19.14
N LYS A 295 0.00 8.77 -20.18
CA LYS A 295 0.53 9.43 -21.38
C LYS A 295 -0.64 9.83 -22.30
N HIS A 296 -1.50 10.72 -21.80
CA HIS A 296 -2.64 11.28 -22.53
C HIS A 296 -2.21 11.78 -23.91
N SER A 297 -1.01 12.35 -24.07
CA SER A 297 -0.52 12.82 -25.37
C SER A 297 -0.32 11.68 -26.38
N LEU A 298 0.19 10.52 -25.99
CA LEU A 298 0.46 9.42 -26.91
C LEU A 298 -0.84 8.71 -27.30
N VAL A 299 -1.71 8.43 -26.33
CA VAL A 299 -3.02 7.81 -26.61
C VAL A 299 -3.90 8.77 -27.40
N LEU A 300 -3.97 10.06 -27.04
CA LEU A 300 -4.69 11.05 -27.84
C LEU A 300 -4.06 11.21 -29.24
N SER A 301 -2.74 11.17 -29.37
CA SER A 301 -2.07 11.22 -30.69
C SER A 301 -2.38 10.01 -31.56
N VAL A 302 -2.39 8.81 -30.97
CA VAL A 302 -2.73 7.56 -31.67
C VAL A 302 -4.22 7.54 -32.03
N LEU A 303 -5.10 7.95 -31.11
CA LEU A 303 -6.54 8.05 -31.36
C LEU A 303 -6.84 9.10 -32.44
N HIS A 304 -6.17 10.26 -32.37
CA HIS A 304 -6.26 11.32 -33.37
C HIS A 304 -5.77 10.84 -34.73
N ARG A 305 -4.62 10.16 -34.80
CA ARG A 305 -4.12 9.56 -36.05
C ARG A 305 -5.04 8.46 -36.58
N ALA A 306 -5.62 7.64 -35.71
CA ALA A 306 -6.59 6.62 -36.10
C ALA A 306 -7.87 7.26 -36.68
N VAL A 307 -8.37 8.32 -36.06
CA VAL A 307 -9.52 9.10 -36.58
C VAL A 307 -9.16 9.76 -37.92
N GLN A 308 -7.96 10.32 -38.07
CA GLN A 308 -7.48 10.89 -39.34
C GLN A 308 -7.41 9.82 -40.45
N LEU A 309 -6.90 8.63 -40.14
CA LEU A 309 -6.85 7.49 -41.06
C LEU A 309 -8.24 7.03 -41.47
N VAL A 310 -9.17 6.91 -40.53
CA VAL A 310 -10.56 6.54 -40.83
C VAL A 310 -11.23 7.58 -41.72
N ARG A 311 -11.02 8.89 -41.46
CA ARG A 311 -11.55 9.96 -42.32
C ARG A 311 -10.98 9.91 -43.74
N LEU A 312 -9.68 9.65 -43.89
CA LEU A 312 -9.03 9.48 -45.19
C LEU A 312 -9.60 8.30 -45.97
N VAL A 313 -9.76 7.15 -45.31
CA VAL A 313 -10.34 5.94 -45.93
C VAL A 313 -11.80 6.17 -46.32
N LEU A 314 -12.59 6.84 -45.49
CA LEU A 314 -13.98 7.18 -45.79
C LEU A 314 -14.09 8.18 -46.95
N ALA A 315 -13.26 9.22 -46.99
CA ALA A 315 -13.26 10.20 -48.09
C ALA A 315 -12.89 9.55 -49.44
N GLN A 316 -11.95 8.60 -49.44
CA GLN A 316 -11.61 7.80 -50.62
C GLN A 316 -12.78 6.90 -51.05
N ALA A 317 -13.52 6.33 -50.10
CA ALA A 317 -14.67 5.48 -50.39
C ALA A 317 -15.90 6.26 -50.90
N THR A 318 -16.07 7.52 -50.49
CA THR A 318 -17.23 8.34 -50.88
C THR A 318 -16.98 9.26 -52.07
N GLY A 319 -15.79 9.22 -52.68
CA GLY A 319 -15.42 10.07 -53.83
C GLY A 319 -15.46 11.57 -53.51
N SER A 320 -15.43 11.94 -52.23
CA SER A 320 -15.51 13.34 -51.79
C SER A 320 -14.11 13.97 -51.80
N PRO A 321 -13.93 15.19 -52.36
CA PRO A 321 -12.63 15.85 -52.39
C PRO A 321 -12.11 16.11 -50.97
N ILE A 322 -10.85 15.73 -50.71
CA ILE A 322 -10.19 15.92 -49.42
C ILE A 322 -9.88 17.41 -49.26
N ALA A 323 -10.60 18.10 -48.38
CA ALA A 323 -10.22 19.45 -47.96
C ALA A 323 -8.85 19.39 -47.26
N THR A 324 -7.86 20.08 -47.81
CA THR A 324 -6.50 20.15 -47.26
C THR A 324 -6.48 20.92 -45.94
N VAL A 325 -5.61 20.50 -45.02
CA VAL A 325 -5.46 20.99 -43.64
C VAL A 325 -5.07 22.49 -43.54
N ALA A 326 -4.95 23.21 -44.65
CA ALA A 326 -4.64 24.64 -44.67
C ALA A 326 -5.85 25.55 -44.37
N ASP A 327 -7.08 25.02 -44.35
CA ASP A 327 -8.31 25.82 -44.20
C ASP A 327 -9.04 25.63 -42.84
N ILE A 328 -8.37 25.17 -41.77
CA ILE A 328 -8.94 25.08 -40.40
C ILE A 328 -7.99 25.64 -39.35
#